data_AF-A0A969GV10-F1
#
_entry.id   AF-A0A969GV10-F1
#
_cell.length_a   1.000
_cell.length_b   1.000
_cell.length_c   1.000
_cell.angle_alpha   90.00
_cell.angle_beta   90.00
_cell.angle_gamma   90.00
#
_symmetry.space_group_name_H-M   'P 1'
#
loop_
_entity.id
_entity.type
_entity.pdbx_description
1 polymer ?
#
loop_
_entity_poly.entity_id
_entity_poly.type
_entity_poly.pdbx_seq_one_letter_code
_entity_poly.pdbx_strand_id
1 'polypeptide(L)' 'MGRAEKVVLAYSGGVDTSVCIPYLKQEWGVSEVITLAADLGQGDELEPVREKALKSGAIISLVADAKE' A
#
# COMPACT_ATOMS: atom_id res chain seq x y z
N MET A 1 -18.93 -17.12 -1.51
CA MET A 1 -17.67 -16.54 -2.01
C MET A 1 -16.89 -16.02 -0.81
N GLY A 2 -15.68 -16.53 -0.57
CA GLY A 2 -14.82 -16.04 0.51
C GLY A 2 -14.26 -14.66 0.16
N ARG A 3 -14.18 -13.76 1.14
CA ARG A 3 -13.44 -12.50 0.98
C ARG A 3 -11.93 -12.79 1.04
N ALA A 4 -11.12 -12.00 0.35
CA ALA A 4 -9.67 -12.17 0.38
C ALA A 4 -9.12 -11.85 1.78
N GLU A 5 -8.30 -12.74 2.34
CA GLU A 5 -7.66 -12.53 3.65
C GLU A 5 -6.39 -11.68 3.54
N LYS A 6 -5.71 -11.74 2.38
CA LYS A 6 -4.46 -11.06 2.08
C LYS A 6 -4.52 -10.40 0.70
N VAL A 7 -4.12 -9.14 0.63
CA VAL A 7 -4.16 -8.35 -0.62
C VAL A 7 -2.87 -7.56 -0.84
N VAL A 8 -2.60 -7.26 -2.10
CA VAL A 8 -1.61 -6.27 -2.52
C VAL A 8 -2.35 -5.05 -3.06
N LEU A 9 -2.07 -3.89 -2.49
CA LEU A 9 -2.62 -2.60 -2.89
C LEU A 9 -1.56 -1.82 -3.67
N ALA A 10 -1.86 -1.45 -4.91
CA ALA A 10 -1.09 -0.43 -5.62
C ALA A 10 -1.20 0.90 -4.87
N TYR A 11 -0.08 1.43 -4.41
CA TYR A 11 -0.05 2.50 -3.41
C TYR A 11 0.80 3.66 -3.90
N SER A 12 0.15 4.79 -4.15
CA SER A 12 0.78 6.02 -4.63
C SER A 12 1.25 6.97 -3.51
N GLY A 13 0.86 6.73 -2.26
CA GLY A 13 1.07 7.68 -1.15
C GLY A 13 0.01 8.79 -1.06
N GLY A 14 -0.90 8.86 -2.02
CA GLY A 14 -2.04 9.79 -2.01
C GLY A 14 -3.00 9.55 -0.85
N VAL A 15 -3.91 10.51 -0.61
CA VAL A 15 -4.93 10.39 0.44
C VAL A 15 -5.83 9.18 0.16
N ASP A 16 -6.29 9.01 -1.08
CA ASP A 16 -7.20 7.94 -1.47
C ASP A 16 -6.62 6.56 -1.15
N THR A 17 -5.41 6.28 -1.62
CA THR A 17 -4.73 5.00 -1.39
C THR A 17 -4.36 4.78 0.08
N SER A 18 -4.16 5.86 0.85
CA SER A 18 -3.91 5.77 2.30
C SER A 18 -5.17 5.42 3.10
N VAL A 19 -6.33 5.92 2.68
CA VAL A 19 -7.63 5.58 3.32
C VAL A 19 -8.09 4.17 2.93
N CYS A 20 -7.70 3.66 1.75
CA CYS A 20 -8.02 2.29 1.35
C CYS A 20 -7.44 1.23 2.31
N ILE A 21 -6.27 1.45 2.90
CA ILE A 21 -5.63 0.47 3.80
C ILE A 21 -6.51 0.16 5.02
N PRO A 22 -6.90 1.13 5.87
CA PRO A 22 -7.78 0.84 7.01
C PRO A 22 -9.18 0.40 6.54
N TYR A 23 -9.69 0.91 5.41
CA TYR A 23 -10.99 0.51 4.87
C TYR A 23 -11.03 -0.98 4.47
N LEU A 24 -10.00 -1.49 3.81
CA LEU A 24 -9.86 -2.92 3.48
C LEU A 24 -9.84 -3.79 4.75
N LYS A 25 -9.18 -3.32 5.80
CA LYS A 25 -9.10 -4.08 7.06
C LYS A 25 -10.43 -4.06 7.82
N GLN A 26 -11.06 -2.89 7.96
CA GLN A 26 -12.23 -2.69 8.81
C GLN A 26 -13.53 -3.11 8.13
N GLU A 27 -13.75 -2.70 6.89
CA GLU A 27 -15.03 -2.91 6.18
C GLU A 27 -15.04 -4.23 5.40
N TRP A 28 -13.87 -4.61 4.87
CA TRP A 28 -13.74 -5.82 4.06
C TRP A 28 -13.21 -7.03 4.84
N GLY A 29 -12.69 -6.81 6.05
CA GLY A 29 -12.15 -7.90 6.89
C GLY A 29 -10.84 -8.49 6.35
N VAL A 30 -10.12 -7.74 5.51
CA VAL A 30 -8.80 -8.16 5.02
C VAL A 30 -7.82 -8.12 6.19
N SER A 31 -7.23 -9.26 6.52
CA SER A 31 -6.31 -9.37 7.65
C SER A 31 -4.94 -8.77 7.32
N GLU A 32 -4.48 -8.97 6.09
CA GLU A 32 -3.15 -8.55 5.64
C GLU A 32 -3.22 -7.65 4.40
N VAL A 33 -2.75 -6.42 4.55
CA VAL A 33 -2.59 -5.49 3.43
C VAL A 33 -1.11 -5.26 3.20
N ILE A 34 -0.63 -5.63 2.02
CA ILE A 34 0.70 -5.29 1.51
C ILE A 34 0.53 -4.14 0.52
N THR A 35 1.44 -3.17 0.53
CA THR A 35 1.45 -2.08 -0.46
C THR A 35 2.61 -2.25 -1.43
N LEU A 36 2.37 -1.86 -2.68
CA LEU A 36 3.36 -1.80 -3.74
C LEU A 36 3.32 -0.41 -4.37
N ALA A 37 4.42 0.33 -4.24
CA ALA A 37 4.67 1.56 -4.99
C ALA A 37 5.59 1.24 -6.17
N ALA A 38 5.36 1.89 -7.31
CA ALA A 38 6.24 1.82 -8.47
C ALA A 38 7.11 3.09 -8.50
N ASP A 39 8.43 2.92 -8.54
CA ASP A 39 9.40 4.00 -8.78
C ASP A 39 9.50 4.25 -10.28
N LEU A 40 8.94 5.38 -10.71
CA LEU A 40 8.96 5.86 -12.10
C LEU A 40 10.03 6.96 -12.28
N GLY A 41 10.94 7.14 -11.31
CA GLY A 41 11.94 8.20 -11.29
C GLY A 41 11.90 9.10 -10.05
N GLN A 42 11.09 8.77 -9.05
CA GLN A 42 11.00 9.53 -7.79
C GLN A 42 12.12 9.18 -6.81
N GLY A 43 12.68 7.96 -6.87
CA GLY A 43 13.80 7.54 -6.02
C GLY A 43 13.55 7.73 -4.52
N ASP A 44 14.41 8.51 -3.85
CA ASP A 44 14.39 8.72 -2.38
C ASP A 44 13.08 9.35 -1.85
N GLU A 45 12.29 9.98 -2.71
CA GLU A 45 10.97 10.54 -2.34
C GLU A 45 9.93 9.46 -1.97
N LEU A 46 10.23 8.18 -2.20
CA LEU A 46 9.35 7.06 -1.91
C LEU A 46 9.46 6.55 -0.46
N GLU A 47 10.51 6.90 0.28
CA GLU A 47 10.59 6.51 1.70
C GLU A 47 9.47 7.12 2.56
N PRO A 48 9.12 8.41 2.44
CA PRO A 48 7.92 8.96 3.08
C PRO A 48 6.62 8.25 2.70
N VAL A 49 6.50 7.81 1.44
CA VAL A 49 5.35 7.03 0.95
C VAL A 49 5.30 5.68 1.67
N ARG A 50 6.43 4.99 1.75
CA ARG A 50 6.58 3.72 2.46
C ARG A 50 6.19 3.84 3.93
N GLU A 51 6.72 4.84 4.63
CA GLU A 51 6.38 5.10 6.03
C GLU A 51 4.88 5.36 6.22
N LYS A 52 4.28 6.14 5.31
CA LYS A 52 2.85 6.45 5.37
C LYS A 52 2.00 5.20 5.21
N ALA A 53 2.35 4.29 4.29
CA ALA A 53 1.65 3.01 4.13
C ALA A 53 1.65 2.18 5.41
N LEU A 54 2.81 2.06 6.06
CA LEU A 54 2.96 1.32 7.32
C LEU A 54 2.17 1.96 8.45
N LYS A 55 2.23 3.30 8.58
CA LYS A 55 1.42 4.06 9.55
C LYS A 55 -0.08 3.90 9.31
N SER A 56 -0.51 3.77 8.06
CA SER A 56 -1.90 3.49 7.68
C SER A 56 -2.35 2.05 7.94
N GLY A 57 -1.44 1.14 8.30
CA GLY A 57 -1.77 -0.22 8.75
C GLY A 57 -1.42 -1.35 7.77
N ALA A 58 -0.62 -1.05 6.73
CA ALA A 58 -0.02 -2.09 5.89
C ALA A 58 1.05 -2.86 6.67
N ILE A 59 1.15 -4.16 6.43
CA ILE A 59 2.15 -5.01 7.10
C ILE A 59 3.51 -4.96 6.41
N ILE A 60 3.52 -4.67 5.10
CA ILE A 60 4.71 -4.55 4.25
C ILE A 60 4.42 -3.44 3.24
N SER A 61 5.44 -2.64 2.94
CA SER A 61 5.43 -1.68 1.84
C SER A 61 6.66 -1.89 0.97
N LEU A 62 6.41 -2.28 -0.28
CA LEU A 62 7.40 -2.58 -1.30
C LEU A 62 7.49 -1.42 -2.28
N VAL A 63 8.70 -1.15 -2.76
CA VAL A 63 8.95 -0.26 -3.90
C VAL A 63 9.56 -1.12 -5.00
N ALA A 64 8.94 -1.10 -6.18
CA ALA A 64 9.47 -1.76 -7.37
C ALA A 64 9.98 -0.70 -8.35
N ASP A 65 11.21 -0.89 -8.85
CA ASP A 65 11.72 -0.08 -9.96
C ASP A 65 10.90 -0.37 -11.22
N ALA A 66 10.34 0.68 -11.82
CA ALA A 66 9.52 0.63 -13.02
C ALA A 66 9.89 1.75 -14.01
N LYS A 67 11.17 2.13 -14.03
CA LYS A 67 11.71 3.15 -14.97
C LYS A 67 11.81 2.67 -16.42
N GLU A 68 11.75 1.36 -16.68
CA GLU A 68 11.89 0.72 -18.00
C GLU A 68 10.71 -0.19 -18.35
#